data_AF-A0A964HBG4-F1
#
_entry.id   AF-A0A964HBG4-F1
#
_cell.length_a   1.000
_cell.length_b   1.000
_cell.length_c   1.000
_cell.angle_alpha   90.00
_cell.angle_beta   90.00
_cell.angle_gamma   90.00
#
_symmetry.space_group_name_H-M   'P 1'
#
loop_
_entity.id
_entity.type
_entity.pdbx_description
1 polymer ?
#
loop_
_entity_poly.entity_id
_entity_poly.type
_entity_poly.pdbx_seq_one_letter_code
_entity_poly.pdbx_strand_id
1 'polypeptide(L)'
;DLFAGSDDIRRSQAHNAIGEIHRRGGDFQAALNHLQKGLKIAEGLGDKRAALSITANIGHVCVDLKQPARAERLFTKALQDATAIGDKQNQAECLQALGDLLLEQHQEGLGFSYLTQALALAEELGSRVVAHRAHRSLAAACKRAGEPRSALEHFERFHQLDREIFTEAAERRRQGLSAQLEMRQAERTAEVFRLKNVELAKTFQQLKDLHRSLQQADTQKARLVNSLNRKNKQLEAMAREDSLTGLLNRRSLDLELAKEFSKARRFKQQLEVAVADIDFFRRINELYGHQAGDEVLKVVAGLIDKHLRKIHTAAR
;
A
#
# COMPACT_ATOMS: atom_id res chain seq x y z
N ASP A 1 -24.83 1.39 -22.56
CA ASP A 1 -25.94 0.41 -22.46
C ASP A 1 -25.57 -0.96 -21.89
N LEU A 2 -24.43 -1.57 -22.23
CA LEU A 2 -24.01 -2.87 -21.63
C LEU A 2 -23.85 -2.86 -20.10
N PHE A 3 -23.48 -1.72 -19.50
CA PHE A 3 -23.35 -1.59 -18.05
C PHE A 3 -24.70 -1.52 -17.31
N ALA A 4 -25.75 -0.98 -17.93
CA ALA A 4 -27.07 -0.84 -17.32
C ALA A 4 -27.75 -2.21 -17.10
N GLY A 5 -27.67 -3.10 -18.11
CA GLY A 5 -28.21 -4.46 -18.00
C GLY A 5 -27.52 -5.29 -16.92
N SER A 6 -26.21 -5.11 -16.70
CA SER A 6 -25.48 -5.84 -15.65
C SER A 6 -25.90 -5.44 -14.22
N ASP A 7 -26.26 -4.16 -14.03
CA ASP A 7 -26.72 -3.66 -12.74
C ASP A 7 -28.17 -4.11 -12.46
N ASP A 8 -29.02 -4.12 -13.49
CA ASP A 8 -30.41 -4.58 -13.34
C ASP A 8 -30.52 -6.10 -13.10
N ILE A 9 -29.64 -6.92 -13.69
CA ILE A 9 -29.54 -8.36 -13.33
C ILE A 9 -29.22 -8.52 -11.83
N ARG A 10 -28.20 -7.79 -11.34
CA ARG A 10 -27.82 -7.82 -9.91
C ARG A 10 -28.93 -7.33 -9.01
N ARG A 11 -29.66 -6.28 -9.41
CA ARG A 11 -30.82 -5.77 -8.66
C ARG A 11 -31.94 -6.79 -8.58
N SER A 12 -32.26 -7.48 -9.68
CA SER A 12 -33.25 -8.55 -9.69
C SER A 12 -32.87 -9.68 -8.72
N GLN A 13 -31.60 -10.14 -8.79
CA GLN A 13 -31.07 -11.16 -7.88
C GLN A 13 -31.07 -10.70 -6.42
N ALA A 14 -30.71 -9.45 -6.15
CA ALA A 14 -30.74 -8.87 -4.81
C ALA A 14 -32.17 -8.81 -4.26
N HIS A 15 -33.14 -8.37 -5.07
CA HIS A 15 -34.55 -8.39 -4.71
C HIS A 15 -35.06 -9.80 -4.39
N ASN A 16 -34.65 -10.80 -5.18
CA ASN A 16 -34.97 -12.20 -4.91
C ASN A 16 -34.43 -12.67 -3.55
N ALA A 17 -33.14 -12.41 -3.28
CA ALA A 17 -32.49 -12.79 -2.03
C ALA A 17 -33.09 -12.08 -0.81
N ILE A 18 -33.38 -10.78 -0.91
CA ILE A 18 -34.04 -10.00 0.16
C ILE A 18 -35.44 -10.54 0.42
N GLY A 19 -36.19 -10.87 -0.64
CA GLY A 19 -37.51 -11.48 -0.53
C GLY A 19 -37.48 -12.80 0.25
N GLU A 20 -36.51 -13.66 -0.05
CA GLU A 20 -36.33 -14.92 0.67
C GLU A 20 -35.94 -14.71 2.15
N ILE A 21 -35.09 -13.73 2.43
CA ILE A 21 -34.71 -13.37 3.81
C ILE A 21 -35.95 -12.92 4.60
N HIS A 22 -36.77 -12.03 4.03
CA HIS A 22 -38.01 -11.58 4.67
C HIS A 22 -38.98 -12.74 4.89
N ARG A 23 -39.13 -13.65 3.92
CA ARG A 23 -39.97 -14.86 4.07
C ARG A 23 -39.51 -15.71 5.25
N ARG A 24 -38.20 -15.98 5.36
CA ARG A 24 -37.62 -16.73 6.49
C ARG A 24 -37.78 -15.99 7.83
N GLY A 25 -37.82 -14.66 7.80
CA GLY A 25 -38.10 -13.81 8.97
C GLY A 25 -39.59 -13.69 9.32
N GLY A 26 -40.50 -14.25 8.53
CA GLY A 26 -41.95 -14.18 8.74
C GLY A 26 -42.64 -12.91 8.22
N ASP A 27 -41.90 -11.98 7.62
CA ASP A 27 -42.48 -10.79 6.99
C ASP A 27 -42.86 -11.09 5.54
N PHE A 28 -43.99 -11.79 5.39
CA PHE A 28 -44.47 -12.25 4.09
C PHE A 28 -44.87 -11.10 3.16
N GLN A 29 -45.31 -9.97 3.70
CA GLN A 29 -45.70 -8.82 2.89
C GLN A 29 -44.47 -8.12 2.30
N ALA A 30 -43.41 -7.92 3.09
CA ALA A 30 -42.15 -7.43 2.57
C ALA A 30 -41.54 -8.43 1.57
N ALA A 31 -41.62 -9.73 1.84
CA ALA A 31 -41.17 -10.77 0.92
C ALA A 31 -41.83 -10.64 -0.45
N LEU A 32 -43.17 -10.56 -0.50
CA LEU A 32 -43.92 -10.38 -1.74
C LEU A 32 -43.53 -9.09 -2.47
N ASN A 33 -43.40 -7.97 -1.75
CA ASN A 33 -43.02 -6.69 -2.34
C ASN A 33 -41.65 -6.75 -3.02
N HIS A 34 -40.66 -7.36 -2.37
CA HIS A 34 -39.32 -7.50 -2.94
C HIS A 34 -39.30 -8.50 -4.10
N LEU A 35 -39.96 -9.65 -3.99
CA LEU A 35 -40.04 -10.63 -5.05
C LEU A 35 -40.76 -10.08 -6.30
N GLN A 36 -41.85 -9.33 -6.14
CA GLN A 36 -42.55 -8.71 -7.27
C GLN A 36 -41.70 -7.66 -7.99
N LYS A 37 -40.90 -6.87 -7.25
CA LYS A 37 -39.93 -5.95 -7.86
C LYS A 37 -38.88 -6.70 -8.66
N GLY A 38 -38.31 -7.76 -8.09
CA GLY A 38 -37.34 -8.62 -8.76
C GLY A 38 -37.92 -9.26 -10.03
N LEU A 39 -39.15 -9.79 -9.94
CA LEU A 39 -39.83 -10.41 -11.06
C LEU A 39 -40.02 -9.44 -12.23
N LYS A 40 -40.51 -8.22 -11.95
CA LYS A 40 -40.70 -7.18 -12.97
C LYS A 40 -39.39 -6.83 -13.68
N ILE A 41 -38.28 -6.79 -12.94
CA ILE A 41 -36.95 -6.54 -13.52
C ILE A 41 -36.52 -7.74 -14.38
N ALA A 42 -36.65 -8.97 -13.88
CA ALA A 42 -36.30 -10.18 -14.63
C ALA A 42 -37.09 -10.30 -15.94
N GLU A 43 -38.40 -10.04 -15.91
CA GLU A 43 -39.26 -10.03 -17.10
C GLU A 43 -38.84 -8.92 -18.09
N GLY A 44 -38.54 -7.71 -17.60
CA GLY A 44 -38.06 -6.60 -18.42
C GLY A 44 -36.72 -6.88 -19.10
N LEU A 45 -35.87 -7.71 -18.49
CA LEU A 45 -34.60 -8.16 -19.05
C LEU A 45 -34.73 -9.39 -19.95
N GLY A 46 -35.90 -10.04 -19.99
CA GLY A 46 -36.10 -11.32 -20.66
C GLY A 46 -35.38 -12.50 -19.98
N ASP A 47 -34.95 -12.35 -18.71
CA ASP A 47 -34.32 -13.41 -17.94
C ASP A 47 -35.36 -14.39 -17.42
N LYS A 48 -35.71 -15.36 -18.27
CA LYS A 48 -36.72 -16.38 -17.97
C LYS A 48 -36.34 -17.23 -16.77
N ARG A 49 -35.05 -17.55 -16.56
CA ARG A 49 -34.62 -18.39 -15.43
C ARG A 49 -34.79 -17.68 -14.10
N ALA A 50 -34.39 -16.40 -14.04
CA ALA A 50 -34.62 -15.58 -12.84
C ALA A 50 -36.12 -15.40 -12.56
N ALA A 51 -36.92 -15.14 -13.59
CA ALA A 51 -38.38 -15.01 -13.45
C ALA A 51 -39.03 -16.28 -12.87
N LEU A 52 -38.58 -17.46 -13.29
CA LEU A 52 -39.06 -18.75 -12.76
C LEU A 52 -38.72 -18.94 -11.30
N SER A 53 -37.45 -18.74 -10.93
CA SER A 53 -37.00 -18.86 -9.54
C SER A 53 -37.76 -17.89 -8.62
N ILE A 54 -37.97 -16.65 -9.06
CA ILE A 54 -38.73 -15.66 -8.29
C ILE A 54 -40.21 -16.05 -8.19
N THR A 55 -40.80 -16.58 -9.26
CA THR A 55 -42.19 -17.08 -9.27
C THR A 55 -42.39 -18.23 -8.29
N ALA A 56 -41.45 -19.18 -8.25
CA ALA A 56 -41.45 -20.27 -7.27
C ALA A 56 -41.33 -19.73 -5.83
N ASN A 57 -40.46 -18.74 -5.61
CA ASN A 57 -40.33 -18.08 -4.30
C ASN A 57 -41.63 -17.37 -3.87
N ILE A 58 -42.33 -16.71 -4.79
CA ILE A 58 -43.67 -16.15 -4.51
C ILE A 58 -44.66 -17.28 -4.18
N GLY A 59 -44.58 -18.41 -4.87
CA GLY A 59 -45.35 -19.62 -4.55
C GLY A 59 -45.13 -20.08 -3.11
N HIS A 60 -43.89 -20.16 -2.64
CA HIS A 60 -43.56 -20.49 -1.25
C HIS A 60 -44.14 -19.47 -0.25
N VAL A 61 -44.07 -18.17 -0.55
CA VAL A 61 -44.73 -17.16 0.30
C VAL A 61 -46.25 -17.37 0.33
N CYS A 62 -46.88 -17.77 -0.77
CA CYS A 62 -48.31 -18.08 -0.79
C CYS A 62 -48.66 -19.30 0.09
N VAL A 63 -47.79 -20.32 0.15
CA VAL A 63 -47.94 -21.45 1.08
C VAL A 63 -47.87 -20.96 2.53
N ASP A 64 -46.87 -20.13 2.86
CA ASP A 64 -46.70 -19.57 4.20
C ASP A 64 -47.92 -18.72 4.63
N LEU A 65 -48.51 -17.98 3.67
CA LEU A 65 -49.75 -17.21 3.83
C LEU A 65 -51.04 -18.04 3.83
N LYS A 66 -50.96 -19.38 3.79
CA LYS A 66 -52.11 -20.29 3.74
C LYS A 66 -53.02 -20.05 2.53
N GLN A 67 -52.42 -19.76 1.37
CA GLN A 67 -53.10 -19.60 0.07
C GLN A 67 -52.73 -20.75 -0.89
N PRO A 68 -53.13 -22.00 -0.61
CA PRO A 68 -52.66 -23.18 -1.34
C PRO A 68 -53.04 -23.15 -2.83
N ALA A 69 -54.26 -22.74 -3.17
CA ALA A 69 -54.71 -22.67 -4.57
C ALA A 69 -53.90 -21.66 -5.40
N ARG A 70 -53.42 -20.59 -4.77
CA ARG A 70 -52.56 -19.59 -5.45
C ARG A 70 -51.15 -20.13 -5.61
N ALA A 71 -50.61 -20.79 -4.58
CA ALA A 71 -49.30 -21.43 -4.64
C ALA A 71 -49.24 -22.51 -5.73
N GLU A 72 -50.25 -23.37 -5.80
CA GLU A 72 -50.36 -24.42 -6.81
C GLU A 72 -50.33 -23.84 -8.22
N ARG A 73 -51.15 -22.83 -8.52
CA ARG A 73 -51.13 -22.15 -9.83
C ARG A 73 -49.76 -21.58 -10.18
N LEU A 74 -49.07 -20.99 -9.21
CA LEU A 74 -47.73 -20.42 -9.41
C LEU A 74 -46.69 -21.50 -9.70
N PHE A 75 -46.68 -22.59 -8.93
CA PHE A 75 -45.75 -23.69 -9.15
C PHE A 75 -46.05 -24.45 -10.44
N THR A 76 -47.33 -24.69 -10.79
CA THR A 76 -47.70 -25.34 -12.06
C THR A 76 -47.28 -24.48 -13.25
N LYS A 77 -47.50 -23.16 -13.20
CA LYS A 77 -47.04 -22.24 -14.24
C LYS A 77 -45.50 -22.27 -14.34
N ALA A 78 -44.81 -22.15 -13.21
CA ALA A 78 -43.35 -22.19 -13.20
C ALA A 78 -42.78 -23.52 -13.70
N LEU A 79 -43.44 -24.65 -13.40
CA LEU A 79 -43.07 -25.96 -13.92
C LEU A 79 -43.24 -26.02 -15.45
N GLN A 80 -44.39 -25.58 -15.98
CA GLN A 80 -44.66 -25.57 -17.43
C GLN A 80 -43.63 -24.71 -18.17
N ASP A 81 -43.36 -23.51 -17.66
CA ASP A 81 -42.40 -22.57 -18.25
C ASP A 81 -40.97 -23.13 -18.15
N ALA A 82 -40.60 -23.75 -17.02
CA ALA A 82 -39.30 -24.41 -16.85
C ALA A 82 -39.12 -25.62 -17.78
N THR A 83 -40.18 -26.38 -18.04
CA THR A 83 -40.21 -27.45 -19.05
C THR A 83 -40.00 -26.89 -20.45
N ALA A 84 -40.70 -25.80 -20.80
CA ALA A 84 -40.61 -25.19 -22.13
C ALA A 84 -39.20 -24.67 -22.47
N ILE A 85 -38.44 -24.21 -21.47
CA ILE A 85 -37.06 -23.72 -21.66
C ILE A 85 -35.97 -24.75 -21.34
N GLY A 86 -36.35 -25.98 -20.95
CA GLY A 86 -35.41 -27.04 -20.58
C GLY A 86 -34.64 -26.80 -19.28
N ASP A 87 -35.15 -25.97 -18.36
CA ASP A 87 -34.54 -25.71 -17.06
C ASP A 87 -34.89 -26.81 -16.06
N LYS A 88 -34.10 -27.89 -16.09
CA LYS A 88 -34.28 -29.06 -15.23
C LYS A 88 -34.17 -28.72 -13.73
N GLN A 89 -33.37 -27.73 -13.35
CA GLN A 89 -33.21 -27.36 -11.94
C GLN A 89 -34.51 -26.76 -11.39
N ASN A 90 -35.06 -25.75 -12.08
CA ASN A 90 -36.34 -25.15 -11.68
C ASN A 90 -37.51 -26.15 -11.82
N GLN A 91 -37.47 -27.08 -12.78
CA GLN A 91 -38.43 -28.18 -12.86
C GLN A 91 -38.41 -29.04 -11.59
N ALA A 92 -37.24 -29.48 -11.13
CA ALA A 92 -37.10 -30.33 -9.94
C ALA A 92 -37.61 -29.61 -8.68
N GLU A 93 -37.29 -28.33 -8.53
CA GLU A 93 -37.76 -27.50 -7.41
C GLU A 93 -39.28 -27.31 -7.43
N CYS A 94 -39.89 -27.06 -8.59
CA CYS A 94 -41.33 -26.91 -8.71
C CYS A 94 -42.08 -28.23 -8.47
N LEU A 95 -41.57 -29.35 -8.99
CA LEU A 95 -42.12 -30.69 -8.73
C LEU A 95 -42.08 -31.02 -7.22
N GLN A 96 -40.95 -30.69 -6.57
CA GLN A 96 -40.79 -30.88 -5.13
C GLN A 96 -41.81 -30.04 -4.34
N ALA A 97 -41.96 -28.76 -4.69
CA ALA A 97 -42.88 -27.85 -4.01
C ALA A 97 -44.36 -28.23 -4.23
N LEU A 98 -44.74 -28.66 -5.43
CA LEU A 98 -46.08 -29.18 -5.72
C LEU A 98 -46.36 -30.47 -4.94
N GLY A 99 -45.37 -31.38 -4.90
CA GLY A 99 -45.44 -32.61 -4.13
C GLY A 99 -45.75 -32.35 -2.66
N ASP A 100 -44.96 -31.48 -2.01
CA ASP A 100 -45.18 -31.07 -0.62
C ASP A 100 -46.58 -30.47 -0.42
N LEU A 101 -46.97 -29.52 -1.27
CA LEU A 101 -48.25 -28.83 -1.18
C LEU A 101 -49.44 -29.81 -1.28
N LEU A 102 -49.35 -30.81 -2.17
CA LEU A 102 -50.39 -31.83 -2.34
C LEU A 102 -50.44 -32.81 -1.17
N LEU A 103 -49.28 -33.16 -0.59
CA LEU A 103 -49.24 -33.96 0.64
C LEU A 103 -49.85 -33.23 1.83
N GLU A 104 -49.72 -31.90 1.93
CA GLU A 104 -50.38 -31.07 2.94
C GLU A 104 -51.91 -31.03 2.74
N GLN A 105 -52.37 -31.08 1.48
CA GLN A 105 -53.79 -31.15 1.12
C GLN A 105 -54.38 -32.58 1.19
N HIS A 106 -53.65 -33.54 1.76
CA HIS A 106 -54.04 -34.95 1.86
C HIS A 106 -54.24 -35.67 0.50
N GLN A 107 -53.70 -35.12 -0.59
CA GLN A 107 -53.70 -35.76 -1.90
C GLN A 107 -52.45 -36.64 -2.07
N GLU A 108 -52.40 -37.75 -1.32
CA GLU A 108 -51.18 -38.56 -1.17
C GLU A 108 -50.64 -39.12 -2.50
N GLY A 109 -51.50 -39.67 -3.36
CA GLY A 109 -51.05 -40.31 -4.61
C GLY A 109 -50.37 -39.34 -5.58
N LEU A 110 -50.98 -38.16 -5.79
CA LEU A 110 -50.40 -37.13 -6.65
C LEU A 110 -49.14 -36.53 -6.02
N GLY A 111 -49.17 -36.23 -4.72
CA GLY A 111 -48.01 -35.71 -4.00
C GLY A 111 -46.80 -36.64 -4.08
N PHE A 112 -47.03 -37.94 -3.89
CA PHE A 112 -46.00 -38.97 -4.01
C PHE A 112 -45.40 -39.01 -5.41
N SER A 113 -46.24 -39.02 -6.45
CA SER A 113 -45.78 -39.02 -7.85
C SER A 113 -44.89 -37.83 -8.18
N TYR A 114 -45.28 -36.62 -7.76
CA TYR A 114 -44.49 -35.41 -7.98
C TYR A 114 -43.15 -35.45 -7.25
N LEU A 115 -43.12 -35.94 -6.01
CA LEU A 115 -41.87 -36.07 -5.25
C LEU A 115 -40.93 -37.12 -5.83
N THR A 116 -41.45 -38.25 -6.32
CA THR A 116 -40.62 -39.26 -7.01
C THR A 116 -40.03 -38.70 -8.30
N GLN A 117 -40.79 -37.92 -9.08
CA GLN A 117 -40.29 -37.23 -10.26
C GLN A 117 -39.23 -36.18 -9.90
N ALA A 118 -39.46 -35.39 -8.84
CA ALA A 118 -38.49 -34.42 -8.35
C ALA A 118 -37.18 -35.10 -7.92
N LEU A 119 -37.26 -36.24 -7.24
CA LEU A 119 -36.10 -37.01 -6.81
C LEU A 119 -35.31 -37.56 -8.01
N ALA A 120 -35.98 -38.20 -8.98
CA ALA A 120 -35.31 -38.72 -10.17
C ALA A 120 -34.57 -37.61 -10.94
N LEU A 121 -35.20 -36.43 -11.06
CA LEU A 121 -34.57 -35.28 -11.71
C LEU A 121 -33.42 -34.70 -10.87
N ALA A 122 -33.55 -34.69 -9.54
CA ALA A 122 -32.49 -34.28 -8.64
C ALA A 122 -31.26 -35.20 -8.72
N GLU A 123 -31.48 -36.51 -8.85
CA GLU A 123 -30.40 -37.49 -9.04
C GLU A 123 -29.70 -37.30 -10.40
N GLU A 124 -30.46 -37.07 -11.48
CA GLU A 124 -29.89 -36.73 -12.80
C GLU A 124 -29.00 -35.48 -12.73
N LEU A 125 -29.44 -34.47 -11.98
CA LEU A 125 -28.71 -33.21 -11.82
C LEU A 125 -27.57 -33.26 -10.79
N GLY A 126 -27.48 -34.32 -9.99
CA GLY A 126 -26.64 -34.35 -8.78
C GLY A 126 -27.05 -33.31 -7.72
N SER A 127 -28.30 -32.85 -7.74
CA SER A 127 -28.84 -31.81 -6.86
C SER A 127 -29.14 -32.36 -5.47
N ARG A 128 -28.14 -32.35 -4.59
CA ARG A 128 -28.27 -32.82 -3.19
C ARG A 128 -29.39 -32.12 -2.42
N VAL A 129 -29.60 -30.82 -2.67
CA VAL A 129 -30.60 -30.02 -1.93
C VAL A 129 -32.02 -30.48 -2.26
N VAL A 130 -32.33 -30.71 -3.54
CA VAL A 130 -33.66 -31.17 -3.95
C VAL A 130 -33.88 -32.62 -3.53
N ALA A 131 -32.87 -33.50 -3.72
CA ALA A 131 -32.94 -34.89 -3.27
C ALA A 131 -33.17 -35.00 -1.75
N HIS A 132 -32.46 -34.19 -0.95
CA HIS A 132 -32.65 -34.11 0.49
C HIS A 132 -34.08 -33.75 0.88
N ARG A 133 -34.67 -32.72 0.26
CA ARG A 133 -36.06 -32.32 0.53
C ARG A 133 -37.05 -33.40 0.09
N ALA A 134 -36.88 -33.96 -1.11
CA ALA A 134 -37.75 -35.01 -1.63
C ALA A 134 -37.75 -36.25 -0.74
N HIS A 135 -36.58 -36.73 -0.29
CA HIS A 135 -36.49 -37.85 0.64
C HIS A 135 -37.17 -37.57 1.99
N ARG A 136 -37.04 -36.35 2.53
CA ARG A 136 -37.76 -35.97 3.75
C ARG A 136 -39.28 -36.09 3.58
N SER A 137 -39.80 -35.55 2.49
CA SER A 137 -41.24 -35.52 2.21
C SER A 137 -41.78 -36.91 1.88
N LEU A 138 -41.03 -37.72 1.13
CA LEU A 138 -41.37 -39.12 0.85
C LEU A 138 -41.35 -39.98 2.12
N ALA A 139 -40.35 -39.81 3.00
CA ALA A 139 -40.32 -40.51 4.28
C ALA A 139 -41.56 -40.19 5.14
N ALA A 140 -41.97 -38.93 5.17
CA ALA A 140 -43.19 -38.50 5.85
C ALA A 140 -44.45 -39.12 5.21
N ALA A 141 -44.54 -39.14 3.88
CA ALA A 141 -45.66 -39.74 3.15
C ALA A 141 -45.76 -41.26 3.40
N CYS A 142 -44.67 -42.01 3.23
CA CYS A 142 -44.61 -43.45 3.50
C CYS A 142 -45.00 -43.79 4.95
N LYS A 143 -44.58 -42.95 5.91
CA LYS A 143 -44.96 -43.12 7.31
C LYS A 143 -46.48 -42.99 7.52
N ARG A 144 -47.14 -42.03 6.86
CA ARG A 144 -48.60 -41.86 6.92
C ARG A 144 -49.34 -42.99 6.20
N ALA A 145 -48.79 -43.47 5.09
CA ALA A 145 -49.32 -44.60 4.32
C ALA A 145 -49.17 -45.96 5.03
N GLY A 146 -48.43 -46.02 6.15
CA GLY A 146 -48.21 -47.26 6.90
C GLY A 146 -47.15 -48.18 6.28
N GLU A 147 -46.20 -47.62 5.53
CA GLU A 147 -45.09 -48.33 4.87
C GLU A 147 -43.76 -48.07 5.59
N PRO A 148 -43.47 -48.76 6.71
CA PRO A 148 -42.31 -48.44 7.55
C PRO A 148 -40.97 -48.73 6.88
N ARG A 149 -40.90 -49.70 5.95
CA ARG A 149 -39.65 -50.04 5.24
C ARG A 149 -39.22 -48.91 4.30
N SER A 150 -40.11 -48.49 3.41
CA SER A 150 -39.84 -47.38 2.48
C SER A 150 -39.65 -46.05 3.21
N ALA A 151 -40.38 -45.84 4.32
CA ALA A 151 -40.16 -44.67 5.18
C ALA A 151 -38.74 -44.66 5.76
N LEU A 152 -38.24 -45.81 6.23
CA LEU A 152 -36.87 -45.93 6.77
C LEU A 152 -35.81 -45.67 5.69
N GLU A 153 -35.96 -46.26 4.50
CA GLU A 153 -35.02 -46.07 3.39
C GLU A 153 -34.88 -44.58 3.01
N HIS A 154 -36.00 -43.89 2.83
CA HIS A 154 -36.00 -42.45 2.54
C HIS A 154 -35.46 -41.63 3.70
N PHE A 155 -35.72 -42.03 4.95
CA PHE A 155 -35.22 -41.36 6.13
C PHE A 155 -33.70 -41.50 6.30
N GLU A 156 -33.14 -42.68 6.05
CA GLU A 156 -31.70 -42.92 6.03
C GLU A 156 -31.00 -42.07 4.97
N ARG A 157 -31.58 -42.03 3.75
CA ARG A 157 -31.02 -41.24 2.66
C ARG A 157 -31.11 -39.73 2.90
N PHE A 158 -32.21 -39.25 3.47
CA PHE A 158 -32.36 -37.89 3.96
C PHE A 158 -31.25 -37.52 4.95
N HIS A 159 -31.02 -38.34 5.98
CA HIS A 159 -30.01 -38.07 7.00
C HIS A 159 -28.57 -38.12 6.48
N GLN A 160 -28.29 -39.01 5.52
CA GLN A 160 -26.99 -39.03 4.85
C GLN A 160 -26.74 -37.71 4.12
N LEU A 161 -27.70 -37.26 3.31
CA LEU A 161 -27.59 -36.00 2.57
C LEU A 161 -27.52 -34.79 3.50
N ASP A 162 -28.25 -34.81 4.62
CA ASP A 162 -28.22 -33.75 5.62
C ASP A 162 -26.79 -33.55 6.15
N ARG A 163 -26.11 -34.65 6.52
CA ARG A 163 -24.70 -34.60 6.96
C ARG A 163 -23.77 -34.04 5.89
N GLU A 164 -23.92 -34.47 4.64
CA GLU A 164 -23.11 -34.01 3.51
C GLU A 164 -23.30 -32.51 3.21
N ILE A 165 -24.55 -32.01 3.24
CA ILE A 165 -24.86 -30.61 2.99
C ILE A 165 -24.33 -29.73 4.13
N PHE A 166 -24.49 -30.15 5.38
CA PHE A 166 -24.06 -29.39 6.54
C PHE A 166 -22.53 -29.30 6.66
N THR A 167 -21.79 -30.38 6.37
CA THR A 167 -20.32 -30.35 6.36
C THR A 167 -19.80 -29.41 5.27
N GLU A 168 -20.37 -29.49 4.06
CA GLU A 168 -19.99 -28.62 2.94
C GLU A 168 -20.28 -27.14 3.23
N ALA A 169 -21.45 -26.82 3.81
CA ALA A 169 -21.80 -25.44 4.19
C ALA A 169 -20.92 -24.89 5.32
N ALA A 170 -20.49 -25.74 6.26
CA ALA A 170 -19.54 -25.36 7.30
C ALA A 170 -18.14 -25.11 6.71
N GLU A 171 -17.70 -25.95 5.78
CA GLU A 171 -16.42 -25.83 5.08
C GLU A 171 -16.34 -24.55 4.25
N ARG A 172 -17.37 -24.25 3.44
CA ARG A 172 -17.45 -23.00 2.66
C ARG A 172 -17.44 -21.77 3.56
N ARG A 173 -18.17 -21.79 4.68
CA ARG A 173 -18.13 -20.70 5.68
C ARG A 173 -16.74 -20.52 6.27
N ARG A 174 -16.05 -21.62 6.59
CA ARG A 174 -14.67 -21.60 7.11
C ARG A 174 -13.70 -20.99 6.10
N GLN A 175 -13.77 -21.44 4.84
CA GLN A 175 -12.97 -20.91 3.74
C GLN A 175 -13.23 -19.43 3.50
N GLY A 176 -14.51 -19.01 3.48
CA GLY A 176 -14.88 -17.61 3.33
C GLY A 176 -14.36 -16.73 4.46
N LEU A 177 -14.44 -17.20 5.71
CA LEU A 177 -13.89 -16.47 6.86
C LEU A 177 -12.35 -16.40 6.80
N SER A 178 -11.66 -17.47 6.41
CA SER A 178 -10.20 -17.47 6.22
C SER A 178 -9.78 -16.45 5.17
N ALA A 179 -10.42 -16.46 4.00
CA ALA A 179 -10.14 -15.52 2.92
C ALA A 179 -10.35 -14.07 3.37
N GLN A 180 -11.42 -13.79 4.13
CA GLN A 180 -11.66 -12.45 4.70
C GLN A 180 -10.55 -12.02 5.68
N LEU A 181 -10.07 -12.94 6.52
CA LEU A 181 -8.99 -12.66 7.45
C LEU A 181 -7.66 -12.42 6.72
N GLU A 182 -7.34 -13.23 5.71
CA GLU A 182 -6.16 -13.06 4.86
C GLU A 182 -6.18 -11.72 4.12
N MET A 183 -7.31 -11.34 3.51
CA MET A 183 -7.46 -10.03 2.87
C MET A 183 -7.26 -8.89 3.87
N ARG A 184 -7.87 -8.96 5.05
CA ARG A 184 -7.68 -7.95 6.10
C ARG A 184 -6.23 -7.86 6.57
N GLN A 185 -5.53 -8.98 6.67
CA GLN A 185 -4.10 -8.98 7.00
C GLN A 185 -3.28 -8.31 5.90
N ALA A 186 -3.53 -8.65 4.63
CA ALA A 186 -2.86 -8.04 3.48
C ALA A 186 -3.10 -6.52 3.38
N GLU A 187 -4.31 -6.05 3.64
CA GLU A 187 -4.63 -4.62 3.68
C GLU A 187 -3.83 -3.90 4.78
N ARG A 188 -3.78 -4.49 5.99
CA ARG A 188 -3.00 -3.93 7.10
C ARG A 188 -1.52 -3.88 6.81
N THR A 189 -0.95 -4.94 6.22
CA THR A 189 0.49 -4.95 5.90
C THR A 189 0.80 -3.95 4.79
N ALA A 190 -0.02 -3.86 3.75
CA ALA A 190 0.12 -2.87 2.69
C ALA A 190 0.09 -1.44 3.23
N GLU A 191 -0.82 -1.15 4.18
CA GLU A 191 -0.89 0.18 4.81
C GLU A 191 0.36 0.49 5.64
N VAL A 192 0.88 -0.48 6.40
CA VAL A 192 2.15 -0.32 7.13
C VAL A 192 3.31 -0.04 6.16
N PHE A 193 3.41 -0.77 5.05
CA PHE A 193 4.44 -0.51 4.03
C PHE A 193 4.28 0.86 3.39
N ARG A 194 3.04 1.29 3.09
CA ARG A 194 2.76 2.62 2.54
C ARG A 194 3.24 3.73 3.48
N LEU A 195 2.91 3.64 4.77
CA LEU A 195 3.33 4.62 5.77
C LEU A 195 4.86 4.66 5.93
N LYS A 196 5.51 3.49 5.98
CA LYS A 196 6.98 3.39 6.03
C LYS A 196 7.65 4.02 4.80
N ASN A 197 7.09 3.83 3.61
CA ASN A 197 7.64 4.43 2.39
C ASN A 197 7.51 5.95 2.39
N VAL A 198 6.40 6.49 2.90
CA VAL A 198 6.23 7.95 3.06
C VAL A 198 7.22 8.51 4.07
N GLU A 199 7.41 7.83 5.21
CA GLU A 199 8.38 8.25 6.22
C GLU A 199 9.82 8.16 5.71
N LEU A 200 10.16 7.09 4.99
CA LEU A 200 11.48 6.92 4.37
C LEU A 200 11.77 8.02 3.34
N ALA A 201 10.78 8.43 2.54
CA ALA A 201 10.94 9.54 1.61
C ALA A 201 11.24 10.87 2.34
N LYS A 202 10.56 11.12 3.47
CA LYS A 202 10.82 12.31 4.31
C LYS A 202 12.22 12.29 4.91
N THR A 203 12.64 11.16 5.50
CA THR A 203 13.98 11.05 6.10
C THR A 203 15.08 11.16 5.06
N PHE A 204 14.87 10.60 3.86
CA PHE A 204 15.81 10.74 2.76
C PHE A 204 15.95 12.19 2.30
N GLN A 205 14.84 12.93 2.22
CA GLN A 205 14.87 14.35 1.89
C GLN A 205 15.61 15.17 2.95
N GLN A 206 15.34 14.93 4.25
CA GLN A 206 16.06 15.58 5.35
C GLN A 206 17.56 15.29 5.31
N LEU A 207 17.95 14.04 5.05
CA LEU A 207 19.36 13.66 4.93
C LEU A 207 20.05 14.39 3.77
N LYS A 208 19.36 14.54 2.64
CA LYS A 208 19.87 15.25 1.47
C LYS A 208 20.08 16.74 1.76
N ASP A 209 19.15 17.37 2.46
CA ASP A 209 19.24 18.79 2.83
C ASP A 209 20.36 19.01 3.86
N LEU A 210 20.50 18.10 4.84
CA LEU A 210 21.60 18.12 5.80
C LEU A 210 22.96 17.97 5.11
N HIS A 211 23.06 17.04 4.15
CA HIS A 211 24.30 16.83 3.39
C HIS A 211 24.70 18.09 2.61
N ARG A 212 23.74 18.76 1.96
CA ARG A 212 23.98 20.03 1.27
C ARG A 212 24.47 21.12 2.22
N SER A 213 23.85 21.25 3.39
CA SER A 213 24.27 22.22 4.42
C SER A 213 25.70 21.93 4.90
N LEU A 214 26.03 20.66 5.13
CA LEU A 214 27.37 20.25 5.56
C LEU A 214 28.43 20.57 4.50
N GLN A 215 28.15 20.32 3.22
CA GLN A 215 29.03 20.71 2.11
C GLN A 215 29.24 22.23 2.06
N GLN A 216 28.18 23.03 2.24
CA GLN A 216 28.29 24.48 2.30
C GLN A 216 29.17 24.94 3.47
N ALA A 217 28.96 24.37 4.66
CA ALA A 217 29.77 24.67 5.84
C ALA A 217 31.26 24.33 5.61
N ASP A 218 31.56 23.19 4.98
CA ASP A 218 32.93 22.79 4.70
C ASP A 218 33.62 23.71 3.69
N THR A 219 32.91 24.12 2.63
CA THR A 219 33.45 25.11 1.67
C THR A 219 33.67 26.48 2.30
N GLN A 220 32.77 26.93 3.19
CA GLN A 220 32.94 28.17 3.95
C GLN A 220 34.14 28.08 4.89
N LYS A 221 34.27 26.97 5.62
CA LYS A 221 35.42 26.70 6.49
C LYS A 221 36.72 26.75 5.71
N ALA A 222 36.81 26.11 4.55
CA ALA A 222 38.01 26.15 3.70
C ALA A 222 38.38 27.58 3.27
N ARG A 223 37.37 28.41 2.90
CA ARG A 223 37.59 29.83 2.58
C ARG A 223 38.10 30.63 3.77
N LEU A 224 37.51 30.44 4.95
CA LEU A 224 37.92 31.12 6.17
C LEU A 224 39.35 30.73 6.57
N VAL A 225 39.69 29.44 6.51
CA VAL A 225 41.06 28.95 6.77
C VAL A 225 42.06 29.60 5.83
N ASN A 226 41.76 29.67 4.53
CA ASN A 226 42.65 30.32 3.56
C ASN A 226 42.80 31.82 3.81
N SER A 227 41.72 32.51 4.17
CA SER A 227 41.76 33.94 4.53
C SER A 227 42.58 34.18 5.79
N LEU A 228 42.38 33.35 6.82
CA LEU A 228 43.13 33.40 8.07
C LEU A 228 44.63 33.20 7.83
N ASN A 229 45.00 32.19 7.02
CA ASN A 229 46.39 31.94 6.65
C ASN A 229 47.02 33.12 5.90
N ARG A 230 46.30 33.79 5.00
CA ARG A 230 46.78 34.99 4.31
C ARG A 230 47.01 36.15 5.28
N LYS A 231 46.05 36.41 6.17
CA LYS A 231 46.17 37.46 7.19
C LYS A 231 47.32 37.17 8.17
N ASN A 232 47.48 35.93 8.61
CA ASN A 232 48.59 35.53 9.46
C ASN A 232 49.95 35.77 8.76
N LYS A 233 50.09 35.39 7.49
CA LYS A 233 51.31 35.69 6.72
C LYS A 233 51.59 37.20 6.60
N GLN A 234 50.55 38.00 6.38
CA GLN A 234 50.69 39.47 6.32
C GLN A 234 51.12 40.05 7.67
N LEU A 235 50.53 39.59 8.77
CA LEU A 235 50.91 40.01 10.11
C LEU A 235 52.35 39.59 10.44
N GLU A 236 52.75 38.38 10.06
CA GLU A 236 54.14 37.92 10.21
C GLU A 236 55.12 38.81 9.42
N ALA A 237 54.80 39.14 8.16
CA ALA A 237 55.62 40.04 7.34
C ALA A 237 55.70 41.44 7.97
N MET A 238 54.58 42.05 8.37
CA MET A 238 54.57 43.36 9.04
C MET A 238 55.34 43.37 10.35
N ALA A 239 55.31 42.26 11.10
CA ALA A 239 56.05 42.14 12.34
C ALA A 239 57.55 41.90 12.12
N ARG A 240 57.94 41.27 11.00
CA ARG A 240 59.31 40.83 10.74
C ARG A 240 60.12 41.68 9.78
N GLU A 241 59.48 42.31 8.82
CA GLU A 241 60.12 42.98 7.70
C GLU A 241 60.03 44.50 7.85
N ASP A 242 60.99 45.21 7.27
CA ASP A 242 60.95 46.65 7.08
C ASP A 242 59.97 46.98 5.94
N SER A 243 59.00 47.85 6.24
CA SER A 243 57.89 48.16 5.33
C SER A 243 58.32 48.77 3.99
N LEU A 244 59.51 49.37 3.92
CA LEU A 244 60.02 50.02 2.72
C LEU A 244 60.88 49.10 1.86
N THR A 245 61.70 48.24 2.47
CA THR A 245 62.69 47.42 1.74
C THR A 245 62.38 45.92 1.66
N GLY A 246 61.51 45.41 2.53
CA GLY A 246 61.22 43.97 2.62
C GLY A 246 62.32 43.12 3.25
N LEU A 247 63.45 43.72 3.66
CA LEU A 247 64.45 43.04 4.50
C LEU A 247 63.92 42.88 5.92
N LEU A 248 64.54 42.01 6.73
CA LEU A 248 64.16 41.91 8.15
C LEU A 248 64.29 43.27 8.84
N ASN A 249 63.31 43.64 9.65
CA ASN A 249 63.41 44.83 10.48
C ASN A 249 64.42 44.62 11.62
N ARG A 250 64.86 45.71 12.23
CA ARG A 250 65.77 45.71 13.38
C ARG A 250 65.40 44.71 14.48
N ARG A 251 64.12 44.64 14.87
CA ARG A 251 63.66 43.73 15.93
C ARG A 251 63.88 42.26 15.56
N SER A 252 63.67 41.91 14.30
CA SER A 252 63.91 40.56 13.80
C SER A 252 65.38 40.24 13.66
N LEU A 253 66.20 41.23 13.27
CA LEU A 253 67.65 41.11 13.29
C LEU A 253 68.16 40.79 14.70
N ASP A 254 67.73 41.53 15.72
CA ASP A 254 68.18 41.31 17.10
C ASP A 254 67.84 39.88 17.59
N LEU A 255 66.66 39.37 17.22
CA LEU A 255 66.25 38.00 17.53
C LEU A 255 67.07 36.95 16.78
N GLU A 256 67.37 37.17 15.50
CA GLU A 256 68.14 36.21 14.71
C GLU A 256 69.62 36.20 15.10
N LEU A 257 70.20 37.37 15.37
CA LEU A 257 71.54 37.49 15.92
C LEU A 257 71.67 36.70 17.23
N ALA A 258 70.71 36.83 18.16
CA ALA A 258 70.76 36.08 19.43
C ALA A 258 70.79 34.54 19.22
N LYS A 259 70.09 34.04 18.19
CA LYS A 259 70.13 32.62 17.83
C LYS A 259 71.45 32.23 17.19
N GLU A 260 71.94 33.02 16.24
CA GLU A 260 73.21 32.74 15.56
C GLU A 260 74.40 32.81 16.51
N PHE A 261 74.42 33.76 17.46
CA PHE A 261 75.41 33.78 18.54
C PHE A 261 75.40 32.49 19.37
N SER A 262 74.20 32.00 19.70
CA SER A 262 74.06 30.76 20.47
C SER A 262 74.54 29.53 19.69
N LYS A 263 74.24 29.46 18.38
CA LYS A 263 74.71 28.38 17.48
C LYS A 263 76.23 28.43 17.31
N ALA A 264 76.77 29.59 16.96
CA ALA A 264 78.20 29.81 16.78
C ALA A 264 79.00 29.37 18.03
N ARG A 265 78.52 29.75 19.22
CA ARG A 265 79.13 29.34 20.50
C ARG A 265 79.03 27.82 20.73
N ARG A 266 77.88 27.21 20.44
CA ARG A 266 77.67 25.76 20.64
C ARG A 266 78.53 24.91 19.71
N PHE A 267 78.63 25.30 18.44
CA PHE A 267 79.36 24.56 17.41
C PHE A 267 80.80 25.06 17.21
N LYS A 268 81.24 26.05 17.99
CA LYS A 268 82.55 26.71 17.89
C LYS A 268 82.85 27.21 16.46
N GLN A 269 81.84 27.75 15.81
CA GLN A 269 81.96 28.35 14.47
C GLN A 269 82.15 29.87 14.59
N GLN A 270 82.85 30.46 13.63
CA GLN A 270 82.98 31.91 13.52
C GLN A 270 81.67 32.51 13.00
N LEU A 271 81.23 33.61 13.61
CA LEU A 271 80.08 34.40 13.19
C LEU A 271 80.58 35.75 12.67
N GLU A 272 80.19 36.10 11.46
CA GLU A 272 80.53 37.37 10.82
C GLU A 272 79.30 38.28 10.77
N VAL A 273 79.49 39.55 11.14
CA VAL A 273 78.45 40.59 11.05
C VAL A 273 79.03 41.77 10.30
N ALA A 274 78.40 42.15 9.19
CA ALA A 274 78.75 43.32 8.39
C ALA A 274 77.66 44.39 8.54
N VAL A 275 78.07 45.64 8.71
CA VAL A 275 77.18 46.81 8.73
C VAL A 275 77.63 47.72 7.60
N ALA A 276 76.69 48.09 6.73
CA ALA A 276 76.93 48.94 5.58
C ALA A 276 76.02 50.16 5.63
N ASP A 277 76.56 51.32 5.26
CA ASP A 277 75.82 52.58 5.09
C ASP A 277 75.88 53.01 3.61
N ILE A 278 74.86 53.74 3.14
CA ILE A 278 74.85 54.27 1.78
C ILE A 278 75.50 55.65 1.78
N ASP A 279 76.71 55.73 1.23
CA ASP A 279 77.46 56.98 1.15
C ASP A 279 76.66 58.08 0.44
N PHE A 280 76.70 59.28 1.00
CA PHE A 280 76.05 60.49 0.46
C PHE A 280 74.52 60.38 0.28
N PHE A 281 73.84 59.43 0.93
CA PHE A 281 72.39 59.25 0.81
C PHE A 281 71.58 60.54 1.07
N ARG A 282 72.03 61.37 2.03
CA ARG A 282 71.42 62.68 2.31
C ARG A 282 71.37 63.59 1.08
N ARG A 283 72.43 63.62 0.27
CA ARG A 283 72.52 64.45 -0.95
C ARG A 283 71.53 63.98 -2.02
N ILE A 284 71.27 62.67 -2.10
CA ILE A 284 70.26 62.11 -3.01
C ILE A 284 68.87 62.62 -2.64
N ASN A 285 68.52 62.58 -1.34
CA ASN A 285 67.24 63.11 -0.85
C ASN A 285 67.10 64.61 -1.09
N GLU A 286 68.17 65.39 -0.89
CA GLU A 286 68.15 66.84 -1.09
C GLU A 286 68.01 67.24 -2.57
N LEU A 287 68.59 66.47 -3.50
CA LEU A 287 68.55 66.77 -4.94
C LEU A 287 67.30 66.23 -5.65
N TYR A 288 66.81 65.06 -5.25
CA TYR A 288 65.77 64.32 -5.99
C TYR A 288 64.51 64.03 -5.16
N GLY A 289 64.48 64.46 -3.89
CA GLY A 289 63.36 64.25 -2.97
C GLY A 289 63.37 62.87 -2.30
N HIS A 290 62.58 62.75 -1.23
CA HIS A 290 62.52 61.55 -0.40
C HIS A 290 62.02 60.31 -1.16
N GLN A 291 61.11 60.46 -2.12
CA GLN A 291 60.65 59.34 -2.94
C GLN A 291 61.78 58.72 -3.77
N ALA A 292 62.70 59.53 -4.28
CA ALA A 292 63.87 59.03 -5.01
C ALA A 292 64.84 58.29 -4.07
N GLY A 293 65.01 58.76 -2.84
CA GLY A 293 65.78 58.03 -1.81
C GLY A 293 65.17 56.70 -1.44
N ASP A 294 63.85 56.63 -1.30
CA ASP A 294 63.10 55.40 -1.03
C ASP A 294 63.30 54.35 -2.14
N GLU A 295 63.31 54.76 -3.40
CA GLU A 295 63.61 53.87 -4.52
C GLU A 295 65.07 53.38 -4.50
N VAL A 296 66.03 54.26 -4.16
CA VAL A 296 67.43 53.84 -3.99
C VAL A 296 67.55 52.78 -2.89
N LEU A 297 66.86 52.95 -1.77
CA LEU A 297 66.86 51.99 -0.66
C LEU A 297 66.29 50.63 -1.08
N LYS A 298 65.17 50.61 -1.83
CA LYS A 298 64.60 49.36 -2.38
C LYS A 298 65.57 48.65 -3.31
N VAL A 299 66.22 49.39 -4.20
CA VAL A 299 67.18 48.83 -5.16
C VAL A 299 68.39 48.23 -4.43
N VAL A 300 68.96 48.94 -3.46
CA VAL A 300 70.10 48.45 -2.67
C VAL A 300 69.70 47.20 -1.87
N ALA A 301 68.55 47.25 -1.20
CA ALA A 301 68.04 46.09 -0.46
C ALA A 301 67.82 44.87 -1.36
N GLY A 302 67.21 45.06 -2.53
CA GLY A 302 67.01 43.99 -3.50
C GLY A 302 68.32 43.44 -4.08
N LEU A 303 69.34 44.29 -4.26
CA LEU A 303 70.68 43.85 -4.67
C LEU A 303 71.35 43.02 -3.57
N ILE A 304 71.24 43.43 -2.31
CA ILE A 304 71.76 42.67 -1.17
C ILE A 304 71.08 41.29 -1.12
N ASP A 305 69.75 41.26 -1.08
CA ASP A 305 68.98 40.02 -0.95
C ASP A 305 69.27 39.03 -2.11
N LYS A 306 69.35 39.53 -3.35
CA LYS A 306 69.64 38.72 -4.54
C LYS A 306 71.02 38.05 -4.53
N HIS A 307 72.02 38.69 -3.91
CA HIS A 307 73.40 38.17 -3.87
C HIS A 307 73.72 37.40 -2.59
N LEU A 308 72.81 37.39 -1.61
CA LEU A 308 72.95 36.59 -0.40
C LEU A 308 72.53 35.13 -0.62
N ARG A 309 73.26 34.21 0.02
CA ARG A 309 72.87 32.80 0.09
C ARG A 309 71.79 32.63 1.15
N LYS A 310 70.97 31.57 1.04
CA LYS A 310 69.90 31.24 2.00
C LYS A 310 70.34 31.12 3.47
N ILE A 311 71.64 30.96 3.72
CA ILE A 311 72.22 30.86 5.06
C ILE A 311 72.60 32.22 5.66
N HIS A 312 72.61 33.28 4.86
CA HIS A 312 72.90 34.64 5.31
C HIS A 312 71.60 35.39 5.62
N THR A 313 71.69 36.31 6.56
CA THR A 313 70.55 37.13 7.00
C THR A 313 70.84 38.59 6.68
N ALA A 314 69.95 39.24 5.92
CA ALA A 314 69.96 40.69 5.71
C ALA A 314 68.81 41.36 6.46
N ALA A 315 69.08 42.56 6.96
CA ALA A 315 68.13 43.34 7.73
C ALA A 315 68.37 44.84 7.53
N ARG A 316 67.33 45.63 7.81
CA ARG A 316 67.33 47.08 7.82
C ARG A 316 66.70 47.65 9.09
#